data_AF-A0A349QU41-F1
#
_entry.id   AF-A0A349QU41-F1
#
_cell.length_a   1.000
_cell.length_b   1.000
_cell.length_c   1.000
_cell.angle_alpha   90.00
_cell.angle_beta   90.00
_cell.angle_gamma   90.00
#
_symmetry.space_group_name_H-M   'P 1'
#
loop_
_entity.id
_entity.type
_entity.pdbx_description
1 polymer ?
#
loop_
_entity_poly.entity_id
_entity_poly.type
_entity_poly.pdbx_seq_one_letter_code
_entity_poly.pdbx_strand_id
1 'polypeptide(L)'
;MINFNTDKVTDYYYEGNYAYEFLSYGTSVTGQVGYPVYSILAYKWNGLDANGNPVGELDGQRSIDYPNIKLQDKSVLEYKGTVVPRYSGYFNPGMSLGNVDVSASFLYKLGHVLRRTPVGYNELVAMGGLGDGSGDFDRRWKVSGDESKTDIPSFIYPVDTERSSFYQSSSVLVEDASHVRLQNLSVGYKFRINKIVSGRLFCNATNLGIIWRKNNKGIDPDYLSQFRPKKQISLGINLTYN
;
A
#
# COMPACT_ATOMS: atom_id res chain seq x y z
N MET A 1 -8.23 11.67 -18.43
CA MET A 1 -6.90 11.34 -18.96
C MET A 1 -6.50 9.98 -18.43
N ILE A 2 -5.99 9.09 -19.28
CA ILE A 2 -5.49 7.77 -18.89
C ILE A 2 -4.00 7.75 -19.22
N ASN A 3 -3.19 7.35 -18.25
CA ASN A 3 -1.77 7.09 -18.42
C ASN A 3 -1.51 5.59 -18.21
N PHE A 4 -0.68 5.03 -19.08
CA PHE A 4 -0.17 3.67 -18.99
C PHE A 4 1.35 3.72 -18.88
N ASN A 5 1.89 3.01 -17.89
CA ASN A 5 3.32 2.93 -17.65
C ASN A 5 3.76 1.46 -17.62
N THR A 6 4.85 1.17 -18.34
CA THR A 6 5.55 -0.11 -18.26
C THR A 6 7.05 0.12 -18.34
N ASP A 7 7.78 -0.61 -17.51
CA ASP A 7 9.22 -0.60 -17.43
C ASP A 7 9.73 -2.03 -17.24
N LYS A 8 10.99 -2.26 -17.64
CA LYS A 8 11.62 -3.57 -17.56
C LYS A 8 13.14 -3.41 -17.49
N VAL A 9 13.78 -4.13 -16.58
CA VAL A 9 15.24 -4.27 -16.55
C VAL A 9 15.64 -5.22 -17.68
N THR A 10 16.44 -4.72 -18.63
CA THR A 10 17.00 -5.52 -19.73
C THR A 10 18.32 -6.16 -19.33
N ASP A 11 19.17 -5.41 -18.64
CA ASP A 11 20.51 -5.83 -18.23
C ASP A 11 20.80 -5.29 -16.83
N TYR A 12 21.51 -6.10 -16.03
CA TYR A 12 21.96 -5.73 -14.69
C TYR A 12 23.27 -6.44 -14.38
N TYR A 13 24.29 -5.69 -13.96
CA TYR A 13 25.66 -6.19 -13.83
C TYR A 13 26.01 -6.73 -12.44
N TYR A 14 25.06 -6.69 -11.49
CA TYR A 14 25.24 -7.29 -10.18
C TYR A 14 24.63 -8.69 -10.17
N GLU A 15 25.50 -9.69 -10.01
CA GLU A 15 25.14 -11.09 -9.85
C GLU A 15 25.14 -11.43 -8.36
N GLY A 16 24.00 -11.20 -7.70
CA GLY A 16 23.77 -11.69 -6.34
C GLY A 16 23.65 -13.22 -6.32
N ASN A 17 24.20 -13.86 -5.30
CA ASN A 17 24.12 -15.31 -5.10
C ASN A 17 23.04 -15.70 -4.09
N TYR A 18 22.63 -14.76 -3.24
CA TYR A 18 21.77 -15.04 -2.11
C TYR A 18 20.43 -14.32 -2.20
N ALA A 19 19.37 -14.98 -1.77
CA ALA A 19 18.00 -14.47 -1.85
C ALA A 19 17.85 -13.12 -1.15
N TYR A 20 18.52 -12.92 -0.01
CA TYR A 20 18.38 -11.66 0.75
C TYR A 20 18.86 -10.43 -0.05
N GLU A 21 19.78 -10.60 -1.00
CA GLU A 21 20.34 -9.51 -1.82
C GLU A 21 19.32 -8.96 -2.82
N PHE A 22 18.30 -9.77 -3.16
CA PHE A 22 17.25 -9.39 -4.11
C PHE A 22 15.97 -8.92 -3.42
N LEU A 23 15.89 -8.98 -2.08
CA LEU A 23 14.74 -8.47 -1.35
C LEU A 23 14.60 -6.97 -1.61
N SER A 24 13.40 -6.55 -2.00
CA SER A 24 13.12 -5.15 -2.25
C SER A 24 11.82 -4.73 -1.58
N TYR A 25 11.89 -3.56 -0.94
CA TYR A 25 10.76 -2.88 -0.30
C TYR A 25 10.10 -1.86 -1.24
N GLY A 26 10.52 -1.82 -2.51
CA GLY A 26 10.03 -0.85 -3.50
C GLY A 26 10.59 0.57 -3.35
N THR A 27 11.53 0.78 -2.44
CA THR A 27 12.23 2.07 -2.21
C THR A 27 13.56 2.17 -2.96
N SER A 28 13.98 1.10 -3.62
CA SER A 28 15.26 0.99 -4.32
C SER A 28 15.08 0.14 -5.57
N VAL A 29 16.02 0.29 -6.52
CA VAL A 29 16.04 -0.50 -7.75
C VAL A 29 16.28 -1.96 -7.38
N THR A 30 15.39 -2.85 -7.82
CA THR A 30 15.49 -4.29 -7.54
C THR A 30 16.52 -4.97 -8.44
N GLY A 31 16.78 -4.39 -9.62
CA GLY A 31 17.84 -4.87 -10.53
C GLY A 31 17.57 -6.22 -11.20
N GLN A 32 16.37 -6.78 -11.07
CA GLN A 32 16.10 -8.11 -11.61
C GLN A 32 15.71 -8.07 -13.09
N VAL A 33 16.58 -8.61 -13.95
CA VAL A 33 16.32 -8.78 -15.39
C VAL A 33 14.99 -9.49 -15.61
N GLY A 34 14.18 -8.95 -16.53
CA GLY A 34 12.86 -9.50 -16.83
C GLY A 34 11.70 -8.82 -16.11
N TYR A 35 11.96 -8.12 -15.00
CA TYR A 35 10.96 -7.47 -14.16
C TYR A 35 11.05 -5.93 -14.23
N PRO A 36 10.00 -5.21 -13.79
CA PRO A 36 10.06 -3.76 -13.57
C PRO A 36 11.22 -3.33 -12.66
N VAL A 37 11.70 -2.11 -12.83
CA VAL A 37 12.82 -1.52 -12.08
C VAL A 37 12.52 -1.49 -10.58
N TYR A 38 11.30 -1.12 -10.21
CA TYR A 38 10.84 -1.06 -8.82
C TYR A 38 9.90 -2.21 -8.50
N SER A 39 10.47 -3.41 -8.39
CA SER A 39 9.75 -4.66 -8.17
C SER A 39 9.84 -5.12 -6.72
N ILE A 40 8.74 -5.62 -6.15
CA ILE A 40 8.79 -6.29 -4.85
C ILE A 40 9.07 -7.78 -5.06
N LEU A 41 10.27 -8.18 -4.68
CA LEU A 41 10.62 -9.59 -4.42
C LEU A 41 10.54 -9.81 -2.90
N ALA A 42 9.89 -10.90 -2.52
CA ALA A 42 9.64 -11.25 -1.12
C ALA A 42 9.85 -12.74 -0.92
N TYR A 43 10.20 -13.17 0.29
CA TYR A 43 10.23 -14.60 0.60
C TYR A 43 8.84 -15.21 0.41
N LYS A 44 8.79 -16.40 -0.16
CA LYS A 44 7.58 -17.21 -0.22
C LYS A 44 7.06 -17.46 1.19
N TRP A 45 5.76 -17.24 1.37
CA TRP A 45 5.08 -17.40 2.66
C TRP A 45 4.19 -18.63 2.66
N ASN A 46 4.44 -19.53 3.60
CA ASN A 46 3.71 -20.79 3.74
C ASN A 46 2.81 -20.84 4.99
N GLY A 47 2.45 -19.69 5.56
CA GLY A 47 1.65 -19.58 6.77
C GLY A 47 2.50 -19.59 8.05
N LEU A 48 1.82 -19.81 9.17
CA LEU A 48 2.46 -20.04 10.45
C LEU A 48 2.47 -21.55 10.79
N ASP A 49 3.46 -22.02 11.53
CA ASP A 49 3.44 -23.36 12.13
C ASP A 49 2.58 -23.40 13.41
N ALA A 50 2.49 -24.58 14.04
CA ALA A 50 1.72 -24.78 15.26
C ALA A 50 2.25 -24.02 16.50
N ASN A 51 3.42 -23.38 16.39
CA ASN A 51 4.03 -22.54 17.42
C ASN A 51 3.99 -21.04 17.03
N GLY A 52 3.31 -20.70 15.94
CA GLY A 52 3.23 -19.34 15.42
C GLY A 52 4.51 -18.86 14.73
N ASN A 53 5.39 -19.75 14.26
CA ASN A 53 6.58 -19.38 13.50
C ASN A 53 6.24 -19.16 12.02
N PRO A 54 6.78 -18.10 11.39
CA PRO A 54 6.62 -17.91 9.97
C PRO A 54 7.30 -19.03 9.19
N VAL A 55 6.59 -19.65 8.25
CA VAL A 55 7.10 -20.78 7.47
C VAL A 55 7.49 -20.29 6.08
N GLY A 56 8.76 -20.51 5.71
CA GLY A 56 9.28 -20.24 4.38
C GLY A 56 9.46 -21.50 3.55
N GLU A 57 10.34 -21.41 2.57
CA GLU A 57 10.74 -22.51 1.69
C GLU A 57 12.27 -22.64 1.71
N LEU A 58 12.78 -23.84 1.89
CA LEU A 58 14.19 -24.22 1.78
C LEU A 58 14.24 -25.47 0.90
N ASP A 59 15.02 -25.45 -0.18
CA ASP A 59 15.13 -26.55 -1.15
C ASP A 59 13.77 -27.10 -1.65
N GLY A 60 12.79 -26.20 -1.84
CA GLY A 60 11.44 -26.55 -2.29
C GLY A 60 10.54 -27.16 -1.21
N GLN A 61 10.99 -27.24 0.05
CA GLN A 61 10.24 -27.78 1.19
C GLN A 61 9.91 -26.68 2.21
N ARG A 62 8.83 -26.87 2.96
CA ARG A 62 8.46 -25.99 4.07
C ARG A 62 9.57 -26.00 5.13
N SER A 63 10.05 -24.82 5.53
CA SER A 63 11.14 -24.71 6.52
C SER A 63 10.98 -23.47 7.41
N ILE A 64 11.55 -23.56 8.61
CA ILE A 64 11.74 -22.46 9.57
C ILE A 64 13.23 -22.16 9.82
N ASP A 65 14.11 -22.73 9.00
CA ASP A 65 15.56 -22.49 9.05
C ASP A 65 15.90 -21.17 8.33
N TYR A 66 15.58 -20.05 8.99
CA TYR A 66 15.74 -18.71 8.43
C TYR A 66 17.16 -18.40 7.94
N PRO A 67 18.25 -18.78 8.66
CA PRO A 67 19.60 -18.57 8.19
C PRO A 67 19.87 -19.24 6.83
N ASN A 68 19.45 -20.49 6.66
CA ASN A 68 19.67 -21.20 5.39
C ASN A 68 18.72 -20.74 4.28
N ILE A 69 17.48 -20.38 4.59
CA ILE A 69 16.55 -19.75 3.62
C ILE A 69 17.15 -18.45 3.07
N LYS A 70 17.75 -17.64 3.93
CA LYS A 70 18.38 -16.36 3.56
C LYS A 70 19.56 -16.54 2.60
N LEU A 71 20.35 -17.58 2.82
CA LEU A 71 21.55 -17.93 2.06
C LEU A 71 21.27 -18.86 0.86
N GLN A 72 20.02 -19.24 0.63
CA GLN A 72 19.64 -19.94 -0.59
C GLN A 72 19.63 -18.96 -1.78
N ASP A 73 19.65 -19.49 -3.01
CA ASP A 73 19.40 -18.69 -4.20
C ASP A 73 17.97 -18.11 -4.25
N LYS A 74 17.72 -17.24 -5.24
CA LYS A 74 16.45 -16.53 -5.42
C LYS A 74 15.20 -17.40 -5.63
N SER A 75 15.32 -18.72 -5.76
CA SER A 75 14.19 -19.65 -5.88
C SER A 75 13.23 -19.61 -4.69
N VAL A 76 13.70 -19.20 -3.50
CA VAL A 76 12.87 -19.00 -2.30
C VAL A 76 12.09 -17.68 -2.30
N LEU A 77 12.29 -16.85 -3.33
CA LEU A 77 11.58 -15.59 -3.52
C LEU A 77 10.43 -15.75 -4.49
N GLU A 78 9.42 -14.90 -4.33
CA GLU A 78 8.38 -14.69 -5.34
C GLU A 78 8.29 -13.21 -5.71
N TYR A 79 7.99 -12.97 -6.99
CA TYR A 79 7.65 -11.64 -7.49
C TYR A 79 6.21 -11.29 -7.15
N LYS A 80 6.00 -10.21 -6.40
CA LYS A 80 4.66 -9.76 -5.98
C LYS A 80 4.07 -8.68 -6.87
N GLY A 81 4.89 -7.96 -7.64
CA GLY A 81 4.43 -6.85 -8.46
C GLY A 81 5.40 -5.66 -8.43
N THR A 82 5.01 -4.60 -9.13
CA THR A 82 5.71 -3.31 -9.11
C THR A 82 5.03 -2.35 -8.13
N VAL A 83 5.80 -1.44 -7.52
CA VAL A 83 5.22 -0.33 -6.73
C VAL A 83 4.78 0.84 -7.61
N VAL A 84 5.18 0.86 -8.87
CA VAL A 84 4.79 1.90 -9.84
C VAL A 84 3.43 1.55 -10.44
N PRO A 85 2.40 2.42 -10.33
CA PRO A 85 1.10 2.19 -10.96
C PRO A 85 1.20 1.98 -12.47
N ARG A 86 0.78 0.81 -12.94
CA ARG A 86 0.71 0.50 -14.38
C ARG A 86 -0.34 1.34 -15.09
N TYR A 87 -1.46 1.62 -14.43
CA TYR A 87 -2.49 2.52 -14.94
C TYR A 87 -2.73 3.61 -13.93
N SER A 88 -2.71 4.86 -14.38
CA SER A 88 -3.02 5.99 -13.52
C SER A 88 -3.73 7.09 -14.29
N GLY A 89 -4.43 7.96 -13.58
CA GLY A 89 -5.03 9.12 -14.21
C GLY A 89 -6.15 9.73 -13.41
N TYR A 90 -6.88 10.61 -14.09
CA TYR A 90 -7.97 11.38 -13.51
C TYR A 90 -9.20 11.34 -14.40
N PHE A 91 -10.36 11.32 -13.74
CA PHE A 91 -11.68 11.43 -14.34
C PHE A 91 -12.45 12.54 -13.62
N ASN A 92 -12.89 13.56 -14.37
CA ASN A 92 -13.54 14.74 -13.81
C ASN A 92 -14.95 14.92 -14.40
N PRO A 93 -15.95 14.12 -13.99
CA PRO A 93 -17.30 14.28 -14.48
C PRO A 93 -17.89 15.59 -13.97
N GLY A 94 -18.63 16.26 -14.85
CA GLY A 94 -19.42 17.44 -14.52
C GLY A 94 -20.76 17.37 -15.21
N MET A 95 -21.81 17.76 -14.50
CA MET A 95 -23.16 17.88 -15.05
C MET A 95 -23.79 19.19 -14.60
N SER A 96 -24.72 19.68 -15.40
CA SER A 96 -25.55 20.84 -15.04
C SER A 96 -26.99 20.52 -15.42
N LEU A 97 -27.90 20.73 -14.46
CA LEU A 97 -29.33 20.53 -14.65
C LEU A 97 -30.04 21.80 -14.19
N GLY A 98 -30.53 22.58 -15.16
CA GLY A 98 -31.10 23.90 -14.91
C GLY A 98 -30.11 24.81 -14.20
N ASN A 99 -30.48 25.24 -12.99
CA ASN A 99 -29.68 26.13 -12.15
C ASN A 99 -28.65 25.41 -11.29
N VAL A 100 -28.68 24.08 -11.21
CA VAL A 100 -27.73 23.30 -10.39
C VAL A 100 -26.57 22.81 -11.27
N ASP A 101 -25.35 22.95 -10.78
CA ASP A 101 -24.16 22.37 -11.38
C ASP A 101 -23.40 21.50 -10.36
N VAL A 102 -22.89 20.37 -10.81
CA VAL A 102 -22.13 19.43 -9.98
C VAL A 102 -20.90 19.00 -10.76
N SER A 103 -19.74 18.98 -10.10
CA SER A 103 -18.52 18.40 -10.66
C SER A 103 -17.77 17.61 -9.59
N ALA A 104 -17.13 16.53 -10.00
CA ALA A 104 -16.30 15.71 -9.13
C ALA A 104 -14.96 15.43 -9.80
N SER A 105 -13.93 15.17 -8.99
CA SER A 105 -12.60 14.80 -9.45
C SER A 105 -12.17 13.48 -8.84
N PHE A 106 -12.01 12.47 -9.67
CA PHE A 106 -11.54 11.15 -9.29
C PHE A 106 -10.09 10.96 -9.75
N LEU A 107 -9.24 10.46 -8.86
CA LEU A 107 -7.90 9.98 -9.15
C LEU A 107 -7.91 8.45 -9.03
N TYR A 108 -7.29 7.75 -9.97
CA TYR A 108 -7.11 6.30 -9.86
C TYR A 108 -5.65 5.93 -10.11
N LYS A 109 -5.21 4.89 -9.40
CA LYS A 109 -3.89 4.23 -9.55
C LYS A 109 -4.13 2.73 -9.44
N LEU A 110 -3.81 1.96 -10.47
CA LEU A 110 -4.15 0.55 -10.59
C LEU A 110 -2.95 -0.28 -11.05
N GLY A 111 -2.95 -1.57 -10.70
CA GLY A 111 -1.96 -2.54 -11.16
C GLY A 111 -0.59 -2.38 -10.50
N HIS A 112 -0.58 -2.05 -9.21
CA HIS A 112 0.64 -1.97 -8.40
C HIS A 112 0.39 -2.55 -7.01
N VAL A 113 1.48 -2.78 -6.30
CA VAL A 113 1.49 -3.32 -4.93
C VAL A 113 2.19 -2.36 -3.97
N LEU A 114 1.93 -2.56 -2.69
CA LEU A 114 2.65 -1.92 -1.60
C LEU A 114 3.09 -2.99 -0.61
N ARG A 115 4.14 -2.71 0.16
CA ARG A 115 4.46 -3.47 1.36
C ARG A 115 3.94 -2.71 2.57
N ARG A 116 3.11 -3.35 3.40
CA ARG A 116 2.64 -2.76 4.66
C ARG A 116 3.75 -2.83 5.70
N THR A 117 3.74 -1.89 6.63
CA THR A 117 4.65 -1.91 7.78
C THR A 117 4.25 -3.03 8.74
N PRO A 118 5.10 -4.05 8.96
CA PRO A 118 4.82 -5.13 9.90
C PRO A 118 5.11 -4.72 11.35
N VAL A 119 4.70 -5.57 12.29
CA VAL A 119 5.30 -5.57 13.63
C VAL A 119 6.79 -5.90 13.53
N GLY A 120 7.63 -5.02 14.08
CA GLY A 120 9.06 -5.26 14.22
C GLY A 120 9.40 -5.72 15.62
N TYR A 121 9.46 -7.04 15.86
CA TYR A 121 9.75 -7.56 17.20
C TYR A 121 11.15 -7.18 17.70
N ASN A 122 12.12 -7.13 16.79
CA ASN A 122 13.48 -6.67 17.09
C ASN A 122 13.47 -5.22 17.57
N GLU A 123 12.86 -4.33 16.79
CA GLU A 123 12.79 -2.91 17.07
C GLU A 123 11.98 -2.64 18.34
N LEU A 124 10.86 -3.33 18.51
CA LEU A 124 9.99 -3.22 19.69
C LEU A 124 10.76 -3.55 20.97
N VAL A 125 11.57 -4.61 20.99
CA VAL A 125 12.36 -4.99 22.17
C VAL A 125 13.57 -4.07 22.35
N ALA A 126 14.31 -3.78 21.27
CA ALA A 126 15.50 -2.93 21.33
C ALA A 126 15.19 -1.50 21.78
N MET A 127 14.00 -0.99 21.46
CA MET A 127 13.54 0.35 21.85
C MET A 127 12.68 0.37 23.11
N GLY A 128 12.64 -0.73 23.90
CA GLY A 128 11.92 -0.78 25.17
C GLY A 128 10.40 -0.58 25.04
N GLY A 129 9.79 -1.09 23.97
CA GLY A 129 8.36 -0.95 23.68
C GLY A 129 7.97 0.32 22.92
N LEU A 130 8.93 1.20 22.61
CA LEU A 130 8.73 2.40 21.79
C LEU A 130 8.97 2.17 20.29
N GLY A 131 9.42 0.97 19.90
CA GLY A 131 9.59 0.58 18.50
C GLY A 131 8.24 0.37 17.81
N ASP A 132 8.26 0.24 16.48
CA ASP A 132 7.04 0.03 15.70
C ASP A 132 6.44 -1.36 15.99
N GLY A 133 5.61 -1.41 17.03
CA GLY A 133 4.79 -2.58 17.33
C GLY A 133 3.74 -2.84 16.27
N SER A 134 3.44 -1.83 15.43
CA SER A 134 2.27 -1.73 14.57
C SER A 134 0.95 -2.05 15.33
N GLY A 135 -0.20 -1.67 14.78
CA GLY A 135 -1.49 -2.15 15.32
C GLY A 135 -1.70 -3.67 15.19
N ASP A 136 -0.69 -4.40 14.69
CA ASP A 136 -0.72 -5.84 14.47
C ASP A 136 -0.30 -6.63 15.72
N PHE A 137 0.47 -6.05 16.67
CA PHE A 137 0.95 -6.81 17.85
C PHE A 137 -0.18 -7.48 18.66
N ASP A 138 -1.33 -6.81 18.81
CA ASP A 138 -2.47 -7.36 19.54
C ASP A 138 -3.13 -8.56 18.86
N ARG A 139 -2.99 -8.63 17.53
CA ARG A 139 -3.54 -9.66 16.63
C ARG A 139 -2.53 -10.77 16.34
N ARG A 140 -1.39 -10.79 17.01
CA ARG A 140 -0.40 -11.87 16.89
C ARG A 140 -0.96 -13.22 17.30
N TRP A 141 -0.32 -14.28 16.81
CA TRP A 141 -0.54 -15.64 17.23
C TRP A 141 -0.28 -15.80 18.73
N LYS A 142 -1.19 -16.46 19.47
CA LYS A 142 -1.07 -16.71 20.91
C LYS A 142 -1.24 -18.18 21.27
N VAL A 143 -2.13 -18.89 20.59
CA VAL A 143 -2.44 -20.30 20.86
C VAL A 143 -2.60 -21.09 19.56
N SER A 144 -2.41 -22.41 19.64
CA SER A 144 -2.63 -23.31 18.50
C SER A 144 -4.04 -23.14 17.92
N GLY A 145 -4.13 -23.07 16.59
CA GLY A 145 -5.32 -22.73 15.83
C GLY A 145 -5.38 -21.27 15.37
N ASP A 146 -4.61 -20.36 15.99
CA ASP A 146 -4.55 -18.96 15.56
C ASP A 146 -3.89 -18.80 14.17
N GLU A 147 -3.11 -19.77 13.70
CA GLU A 147 -2.51 -19.77 12.35
C GLU A 147 -3.54 -19.72 11.22
N SER A 148 -4.79 -20.11 11.50
CA SER A 148 -5.91 -19.99 10.56
C SER A 148 -6.58 -18.60 10.57
N LYS A 149 -6.27 -17.77 11.57
CA LYS A 149 -6.93 -16.48 11.83
C LYS A 149 -5.98 -15.29 11.65
N THR A 150 -4.69 -15.48 11.87
CA THR A 150 -3.69 -14.42 11.81
C THR A 150 -2.47 -14.83 11.00
N ASP A 151 -1.91 -13.84 10.32
CA ASP A 151 -0.64 -13.90 9.61
C ASP A 151 0.52 -13.39 10.45
N ILE A 152 0.25 -12.90 11.67
CA ILE A 152 1.24 -12.26 12.53
C ILE A 152 1.88 -13.31 13.46
N PRO A 153 3.21 -13.53 13.37
CA PRO A 153 3.89 -14.56 14.14
C PRO A 153 3.77 -14.40 15.65
N SER A 154 4.00 -15.47 16.39
CA SER A 154 4.10 -15.43 17.86
C SER A 154 5.24 -14.51 18.31
N PHE A 155 5.07 -13.88 19.47
CA PHE A 155 6.13 -13.13 20.12
C PHE A 155 6.95 -14.07 21.01
N ILE A 156 8.25 -14.15 20.77
CA ILE A 156 9.19 -14.96 21.55
C ILE A 156 10.27 -14.06 22.14
N TYR A 157 10.70 -14.36 23.36
CA TYR A 157 11.80 -13.70 24.03
C TYR A 157 12.81 -14.74 24.56
N PRO A 158 14.13 -14.57 24.34
CA PRO A 158 14.77 -13.50 23.56
C PRO A 158 14.34 -13.51 22.09
N VAL A 159 14.38 -12.34 21.44
CA VAL A 159 13.91 -12.21 20.05
C VAL A 159 14.89 -12.89 19.10
N ASP A 160 14.36 -13.70 18.19
CA ASP A 160 15.11 -14.23 17.05
C ASP A 160 15.08 -13.22 15.90
N THR A 161 16.24 -12.60 15.66
CA THR A 161 16.43 -11.56 14.65
C THR A 161 16.18 -12.06 13.23
N GLU A 162 16.61 -13.28 12.91
CA GLU A 162 16.46 -13.84 11.56
C GLU A 162 15.01 -14.23 11.30
N ARG A 163 14.32 -14.79 12.30
CA ARG A 163 12.86 -15.04 12.24
C ARG A 163 12.06 -13.76 12.00
N SER A 164 12.38 -12.70 12.73
CA SER A 164 11.72 -11.39 12.56
C SER A 164 12.02 -10.81 11.18
N SER A 165 13.27 -10.87 10.72
CA SER A 165 13.68 -10.34 9.41
C SER A 165 13.04 -11.10 8.25
N PHE A 166 12.90 -12.42 8.38
CA PHE A 166 12.17 -13.26 7.42
C PHE A 166 10.72 -12.83 7.30
N TYR A 167 10.01 -12.67 8.42
CA TYR A 167 8.61 -12.21 8.43
C TYR A 167 8.47 -10.83 7.75
N GLN A 168 9.32 -9.86 8.12
CA GLN A 168 9.32 -8.50 7.54
C GLN A 168 9.57 -8.48 6.03
N SER A 169 10.25 -9.51 5.52
CA SER A 169 10.61 -9.67 4.11
C SER A 169 9.69 -10.61 3.33
N SER A 170 8.66 -11.16 3.99
CA SER A 170 7.78 -12.17 3.41
C SER A 170 6.64 -11.58 2.57
N SER A 171 6.10 -12.40 1.67
CA SER A 171 5.07 -11.97 0.74
C SER A 171 3.71 -11.67 1.37
N VAL A 172 3.45 -12.14 2.60
CA VAL A 172 2.20 -11.88 3.34
C VAL A 172 2.01 -10.42 3.72
N LEU A 173 3.08 -9.63 3.65
CA LEU A 173 3.07 -8.19 3.89
C LEU A 173 2.87 -7.37 2.63
N VAL A 174 2.76 -8.01 1.47
CA VAL A 174 2.61 -7.33 0.18
C VAL A 174 1.14 -7.36 -0.23
N GLU A 175 0.57 -6.17 -0.40
CA GLU A 175 -0.85 -5.94 -0.63
C GLU A 175 -1.08 -5.23 -1.95
N ASP A 176 -2.25 -5.44 -2.56
CA ASP A 176 -2.63 -4.72 -3.78
C ASP A 176 -2.91 -3.23 -3.45
N ALA A 177 -2.16 -2.35 -4.11
CA ALA A 177 -2.23 -0.91 -3.88
C ALA A 177 -3.22 -0.22 -4.82
N SER A 178 -3.95 -0.96 -5.65
CA SER A 178 -4.93 -0.40 -6.58
C SER A 178 -6.06 0.29 -5.83
N HIS A 179 -6.31 1.55 -6.19
CA HIS A 179 -7.34 2.36 -5.53
C HIS A 179 -7.89 3.47 -6.44
N VAL A 180 -9.06 3.96 -6.07
CA VAL A 180 -9.73 5.14 -6.63
C VAL A 180 -10.07 6.10 -5.48
N ARG A 181 -9.68 7.36 -5.64
CA ARG A 181 -9.87 8.44 -4.68
C ARG A 181 -10.76 9.52 -5.26
N LEU A 182 -11.73 9.98 -4.47
CA LEU A 182 -12.44 11.23 -4.74
C LEU A 182 -11.61 12.37 -4.15
N GLN A 183 -11.03 13.18 -5.03
CA GLN A 183 -10.21 14.33 -4.66
C GLN A 183 -11.10 15.51 -4.30
N ASN A 184 -11.97 15.92 -5.23
CA ASN A 184 -12.80 17.10 -5.09
C ASN A 184 -14.25 16.81 -5.47
N LEU A 185 -15.19 17.50 -4.83
CA LEU A 185 -16.59 17.57 -5.19
C LEU A 185 -17.04 19.03 -5.09
N SER A 186 -17.64 19.56 -6.14
CA SER A 186 -18.21 20.90 -6.19
C SER A 186 -19.68 20.80 -6.53
N VAL A 187 -20.52 21.48 -5.77
CA VAL A 187 -21.95 21.63 -6.02
C VAL A 187 -22.27 23.12 -6.03
N GLY A 188 -22.91 23.59 -7.09
CA GLY A 188 -23.29 24.98 -7.28
C GLY A 188 -24.77 25.13 -7.59
N TYR A 189 -25.34 26.26 -7.19
CA TYR A 189 -26.67 26.73 -7.56
C TYR A 189 -26.58 28.16 -8.09
N LYS A 190 -26.98 28.35 -9.34
CA LYS A 190 -27.05 29.64 -10.02
C LYS A 190 -28.40 30.28 -9.74
N PHE A 191 -28.38 31.55 -9.35
CA PHE A 191 -29.60 32.32 -9.09
C PHE A 191 -29.45 33.73 -9.66
N ARG A 192 -30.59 34.39 -9.85
CA ARG A 192 -30.66 35.77 -10.32
C ARG A 192 -31.31 36.61 -9.23
N ILE A 193 -30.63 37.67 -8.78
CA ILE A 193 -31.17 38.59 -7.77
C ILE A 193 -32.08 39.61 -8.45
N ASN A 194 -31.61 40.21 -9.55
CA ASN A 194 -32.39 41.15 -10.35
C ASN A 194 -31.94 41.11 -11.83
N LYS A 195 -32.39 42.06 -12.66
CA LYS A 195 -32.05 42.07 -14.11
C LYS A 195 -30.54 42.24 -14.39
N ILE A 196 -29.79 42.84 -13.47
CA ILE A 196 -28.41 43.28 -13.66
C ILE A 196 -27.43 42.43 -12.82
N VAL A 197 -27.93 41.82 -11.74
CA VAL A 197 -27.15 41.03 -10.78
C VAL A 197 -27.57 39.57 -10.81
N SER A 198 -26.60 38.70 -11.05
CA SER A 198 -26.71 37.25 -10.93
C SER A 198 -25.67 36.71 -9.96
N GLY A 199 -25.87 35.48 -9.49
CA GLY A 199 -24.94 34.86 -8.55
C GLY A 199 -24.92 33.35 -8.63
N ARG A 200 -23.89 32.76 -7.99
CA ARG A 200 -23.74 31.32 -7.79
C ARG A 200 -23.37 31.07 -6.34
N LEU A 201 -24.23 30.36 -5.63
CA LEU A 201 -23.91 29.78 -4.33
C LEU A 201 -23.24 28.44 -4.59
N PHE A 202 -22.11 28.14 -3.96
CA PHE A 202 -21.41 26.89 -4.16
C PHE A 202 -20.81 26.33 -2.88
N CYS A 203 -20.69 25.01 -2.85
CA CYS A 203 -19.99 24.25 -1.84
C CYS A 203 -18.89 23.42 -2.53
N ASN A 204 -17.66 23.50 -2.04
CA ASN A 204 -16.57 22.63 -2.48
C ASN A 204 -16.10 21.78 -1.31
N ALA A 205 -15.88 20.51 -1.57
CA ALA A 205 -15.22 19.60 -0.64
C ALA A 205 -13.96 19.03 -1.29
N THR A 206 -12.83 19.06 -0.58
CA THR A 206 -11.53 18.59 -1.06
C THR A 206 -10.94 17.53 -0.12
N ASN A 207 -10.04 16.70 -0.63
CA ASN A 207 -9.41 15.58 0.07
C ASN A 207 -10.43 14.57 0.63
N LEU A 208 -11.51 14.29 -0.12
CA LEU A 208 -12.60 13.43 0.34
C LEU A 208 -12.18 11.97 0.62
N GLY A 209 -11.12 11.51 -0.03
CA GLY A 209 -10.41 10.27 0.29
C GLY A 209 -10.74 9.11 -0.64
N ILE A 210 -10.26 7.92 -0.27
CA ILE A 210 -10.44 6.70 -1.05
C ILE A 210 -11.90 6.26 -1.04
N ILE A 211 -12.46 6.05 -2.24
CA ILE A 211 -13.82 5.52 -2.42
C ILE A 211 -13.81 4.03 -2.78
N TRP A 212 -12.70 3.54 -3.33
CA TRP A 212 -12.50 2.13 -3.64
C TRP A 212 -11.02 1.77 -3.52
N ARG A 213 -10.75 0.58 -3.00
CA ARG A 213 -9.40 -0.01 -2.91
C ARG A 213 -9.51 -1.51 -2.98
N LYS A 214 -8.43 -2.14 -3.45
CA LYS A 214 -8.38 -3.60 -3.61
C LYS A 214 -7.82 -4.33 -2.38
N ASN A 215 -6.96 -3.70 -1.57
CA ASN A 215 -6.51 -4.31 -0.32
C ASN A 215 -7.64 -4.39 0.71
N ASN A 216 -7.69 -5.52 1.44
CA ASN A 216 -8.68 -5.78 2.48
C ASN A 216 -8.28 -5.23 3.87
N LYS A 217 -7.03 -4.77 4.02
CA LYS A 217 -6.47 -4.27 5.29
C LYS A 217 -6.85 -2.81 5.58
N GLY A 218 -7.56 -2.14 4.67
CA GLY A 218 -7.99 -0.76 4.87
C GLY A 218 -6.84 0.25 4.82
N ILE A 219 -5.73 -0.12 4.17
CA ILE A 219 -4.52 0.70 4.02
C ILE A 219 -4.77 1.74 2.93
N ASP A 220 -4.25 2.95 3.14
CA ASP A 220 -4.19 3.99 2.10
C ASP A 220 -2.80 3.92 1.45
N PRO A 221 -2.69 3.48 0.19
CA PRO A 221 -1.40 3.30 -0.48
C PRO A 221 -0.58 4.58 -0.64
N ASP A 222 -1.21 5.75 -0.67
CA ASP A 222 -0.50 7.02 -0.82
C ASP A 222 0.02 7.55 0.52
N TYR A 223 -0.49 7.06 1.66
CA TYR A 223 -0.20 7.60 2.98
C TYR A 223 0.15 6.48 3.98
N LEU A 224 1.26 5.79 3.74
CA LEU A 224 1.78 4.72 4.61
C LEU A 224 2.44 5.27 5.89
N SER A 225 3.33 6.26 5.75
CA SER A 225 4.14 6.84 6.84
C SER A 225 3.87 8.33 7.08
N GLN A 226 2.82 8.87 6.46
CA GLN A 226 2.49 10.30 6.51
C GLN A 226 1.02 10.51 6.86
N PHE A 227 0.73 11.65 7.49
CA PHE A 227 -0.64 12.01 7.82
C PHE A 227 -1.47 12.22 6.56
N ARG A 228 -2.66 11.61 6.57
CA ARG A 228 -3.65 11.84 5.51
C ARG A 228 -4.09 13.30 5.53
N PRO A 229 -4.24 13.95 4.37
CA PRO A 229 -4.73 15.32 4.31
C PRO A 229 -6.13 15.40 4.93
N LYS A 230 -6.37 16.46 5.70
CA LYS A 230 -7.69 16.70 6.28
C LYS A 230 -8.69 17.07 5.19
N LYS A 231 -9.92 16.57 5.33
CA LYS A 231 -11.06 16.97 4.51
C LYS A 231 -11.34 18.46 4.74
N GLN A 232 -11.49 19.22 3.67
CA GLN A 232 -11.86 20.64 3.75
C GLN A 232 -13.17 20.85 3.03
N ILE A 233 -14.06 21.63 3.62
CA ILE A 233 -15.35 22.01 3.03
C ILE A 233 -15.41 23.53 3.05
N SER A 234 -15.66 24.15 1.89
CA SER A 234 -15.83 25.58 1.75
C SER A 234 -17.18 25.91 1.14
N LEU A 235 -17.83 26.92 1.69
CA LEU A 235 -19.07 27.50 1.19
C LEU A 235 -18.75 28.90 0.68
N GLY A 236 -19.22 29.22 -0.52
CA GLY A 236 -18.92 30.49 -1.16
C GLY A 236 -20.06 30.99 -2.02
N ILE A 237 -20.07 32.29 -2.25
CA ILE A 237 -21.01 32.98 -3.13
C ILE A 237 -20.20 33.82 -4.11
N ASN A 238 -20.49 33.68 -5.40
CA ASN A 238 -19.97 34.57 -6.43
C ASN A 238 -21.12 35.43 -6.95
N LEU A 239 -20.94 36.75 -6.98
CA LEU A 239 -21.91 37.70 -7.53
C LEU A 239 -21.31 38.36 -8.77
N THR A 240 -22.03 38.29 -9.88
CA THR A 240 -21.65 38.92 -11.15
C THR A 240 -22.63 40.04 -11.48
N TYR A 241 -22.09 41.22 -11.76
CA TYR A 241 -22.81 42.40 -12.22
C TYR A 241 -22.58 42.55 -13.73
N ASN A 242 -23.66 42.60 -14.52
CA ASN A 242 -23.65 42.78 -15.98
C ASN A 242 -24.25 44.13 -16.39
#